data_AF-A0A0R0JXJ9-F1
#
_entry.id   AF-A0A0R0JXJ9-F1
#
_cell.length_a   1.000
_cell.length_b   1.000
_cell.length_c   1.000
_cell.angle_alpha   90.00
_cell.angle_beta   90.00
_cell.angle_gamma   90.00
#
_symmetry.space_group_name_H-M   'P 1'
#
loop_
_entity.id
_entity.type
_entity.pdbx_description
1 polymer ?
#
loop_
_entity_poly.entity_id
_entity_poly.type
_entity_poly.pdbx_seq_one_letter_code
_entity_poly.pdbx_strand_id
1 'polypeptide(L)'
;MGLTKPKVPFHVSTIKKPQHEYNIFVDNTNLPFNHVWLKWSHGEKRFIHPLESLSVMSFVDTDVGDVVPVKAPPIESTPFKLVETVQDLKELAAKLHSADEFAVDLEHNQYRTFQGLTCLMQISTRTEDFIVDTLKLHSSIGPYLREVFKDPSKRKVMHGADNDVVWLQRDFGIYICNLFDTHQASKVLKLERKSLEYLLCHFCDITANKEYQSADWRLRPLPYEMLRYAREDTHYLLYIYDFMRIELFSMLKEPESVDAPLVEVYKCSYKVCMRLYEKELLTEKSFLRIYGFVTLSVVIISIFVWFVYKLQGAGFNAQQLAVVSGLFKWRDFVARVKDDSTGYVLPNKSILEIAKQMPVTANNLRLLVNSRHPYVEHNLDSLVNIIRHSIQNTAAFEEIAQLLKTGHDVATIAQQLTRHPAQEHNRHPIRIGSQVMEVLPLLLKKPRQAIRIGRVIGGGFR
;
A
#
# COMPACT_ATOMS: atom_id res chain seq x y z
N MET A 1 -3.66 -23.12 -33.53
CA MET A 1 -3.69 -21.75 -32.97
C MET A 1 -4.26 -21.84 -31.58
N GLY A 2 -3.41 -21.81 -30.55
CA GLY A 2 -3.92 -21.62 -29.18
C GLY A 2 -4.53 -20.24 -29.13
N LEU A 3 -5.85 -20.15 -28.96
CA LEU A 3 -6.52 -18.89 -28.63
C LEU A 3 -5.85 -18.39 -27.34
N THR A 4 -4.96 -17.42 -27.43
CA THR A 4 -4.43 -16.73 -26.26
C THR A 4 -5.63 -16.13 -25.56
N LYS A 5 -6.06 -16.73 -24.44
CA LYS A 5 -7.13 -16.16 -23.62
C LYS A 5 -6.78 -14.69 -23.34
N PRO A 6 -7.72 -13.75 -23.49
CA PRO A 6 -7.44 -12.36 -23.20
C PRO A 6 -6.97 -12.23 -21.75
N LYS A 7 -5.84 -11.56 -21.55
CA LYS A 7 -5.26 -11.31 -20.22
C LYS A 7 -6.29 -10.59 -19.35
N VAL A 8 -6.47 -11.06 -18.11
CA VAL A 8 -7.35 -10.41 -17.13
C VAL A 8 -6.93 -8.94 -16.98
N PRO A 9 -7.84 -7.98 -17.18
CA PRO A 9 -7.49 -6.58 -17.12
C PRO A 9 -7.15 -6.16 -15.69
N PHE A 10 -6.05 -5.41 -15.53
CA PHE A 10 -5.68 -4.80 -14.25
C PHE A 10 -6.54 -3.58 -13.88
N HIS A 11 -7.20 -2.99 -14.88
CA HIS A 11 -8.09 -1.87 -14.69
C HIS A 11 -9.27 -1.94 -15.65
N VAL A 12 -10.47 -1.94 -15.08
CA VAL A 12 -11.74 -1.82 -15.81
C VAL A 12 -12.36 -0.46 -15.45
N SER A 13 -12.54 0.38 -16.46
CA SER A 13 -13.02 1.77 -16.30
C SER A 13 -14.50 1.86 -15.94
N THR A 14 -15.30 0.84 -16.28
CA THR A 14 -16.74 0.77 -15.99
C THR A 14 -17.05 0.39 -14.54
N ILE A 15 -16.08 -0.13 -13.78
CA ILE A 15 -16.26 -0.44 -12.36
C ILE A 15 -16.36 0.87 -11.57
N LYS A 16 -17.48 1.04 -10.86
CA LYS A 16 -17.70 2.17 -9.95
C LYS A 16 -16.65 2.15 -8.84
N LYS A 17 -16.33 3.33 -8.31
CA LYS A 17 -15.38 3.46 -7.20
C LYS A 17 -15.96 2.83 -5.94
N PRO A 18 -15.32 1.80 -5.34
CA PRO A 18 -15.79 1.18 -4.10
C PRO A 18 -16.01 2.19 -2.97
N GLN A 19 -15.23 3.27 -2.95
CA GLN A 19 -15.34 4.33 -1.96
C GLN A 19 -16.69 5.03 -1.97
N HIS A 20 -17.27 5.22 -3.16
CA HIS A 20 -18.60 5.79 -3.30
C HIS A 20 -19.70 4.74 -3.14
N GLU A 21 -19.48 3.54 -3.64
CA GLU A 21 -20.47 2.47 -3.63
C GLU A 21 -20.72 1.92 -2.22
N TYR A 22 -19.66 1.76 -1.42
CA TYR A 22 -19.70 1.21 -0.07
C TYR A 22 -19.46 2.26 1.03
N ASN A 23 -19.46 3.55 0.67
CA ASN A 23 -19.22 4.67 1.60
C ASN A 23 -17.93 4.52 2.41
N ILE A 24 -16.83 4.13 1.75
CA ILE A 24 -15.52 4.02 2.39
C ILE A 24 -14.91 5.41 2.49
N PHE A 25 -14.78 5.92 3.70
CA PHE A 25 -14.18 7.22 3.98
C PHE A 25 -12.71 7.07 4.37
N VAL A 26 -11.84 7.75 3.63
CA VAL A 26 -10.39 7.71 3.84
C VAL A 26 -9.87 9.13 4.06
N ASP A 27 -9.03 9.32 5.09
CA ASP A 27 -8.35 10.60 5.33
C ASP A 27 -7.15 10.74 4.37
N ASN A 28 -7.40 11.34 3.22
CA ASN A 28 -6.37 11.67 2.22
C ASN A 28 -5.65 13.01 2.48
N THR A 29 -5.90 13.69 3.61
CA THR A 29 -5.20 14.95 3.90
C THR A 29 -3.69 14.76 3.95
N ASN A 30 -2.95 15.84 3.70
CA ASN A 30 -1.48 15.85 3.76
C ASN A 30 -0.97 15.96 5.21
N LEU A 31 -1.49 15.12 6.10
CA LEU A 31 -1.08 14.98 7.50
C LEU A 31 -0.56 13.56 7.72
N PRO A 32 0.36 13.29 8.66
CA PRO A 32 0.78 11.92 8.97
C PRO A 32 -0.40 10.99 9.28
N PHE A 33 -0.24 9.69 9.02
CA PHE A 33 -1.26 8.71 9.39
C PHE A 33 -1.44 8.67 10.92
N ASN A 34 -2.69 8.63 11.37
CA ASN A 34 -3.02 8.56 12.79
C ASN A 34 -3.46 7.14 13.16
N HIS A 35 -2.58 6.38 13.82
CA HIS A 35 -2.89 5.06 14.34
C HIS A 35 -3.75 5.15 15.61
N VAL A 36 -5.04 5.50 15.44
CA VAL A 36 -5.98 5.78 16.55
C VAL A 36 -6.17 4.63 17.55
N TRP A 37 -5.83 3.40 17.17
CA TRP A 37 -5.93 2.21 18.02
C TRP A 37 -4.63 1.88 18.77
N LEU A 38 -3.55 2.64 18.54
CA LEU A 38 -2.28 2.48 19.24
C LEU A 38 -2.11 3.52 20.33
N LYS A 39 -1.34 3.15 21.36
CA LYS A 39 -0.93 4.08 22.40
C LYS A 39 0.09 5.06 21.83
N TRP A 40 -0.07 6.35 22.14
CA TRP A 40 0.90 7.38 21.80
C TRP A 40 1.90 7.57 22.95
N SER A 41 3.20 7.40 22.67
CA SER A 41 4.27 7.75 23.61
C SER A 41 4.59 9.24 23.50
N HIS A 42 4.24 10.01 24.53
CA HIS A 42 4.57 11.44 24.57
C HIS A 42 6.08 11.71 24.63
N GLY A 43 6.85 10.84 25.28
CA GLY A 43 8.30 10.97 25.39
C GLY A 43 9.00 10.75 24.05
N GLU A 44 8.65 9.68 23.35
CA GLU A 44 9.27 9.30 22.07
C GLU A 44 8.59 9.93 20.85
N LYS A 45 7.45 10.60 21.04
CA LYS A 45 6.62 11.22 19.98
C LYS A 45 6.32 10.25 18.84
N ARG A 46 5.94 9.02 19.19
CA ARG A 46 5.54 7.98 18.23
C ARG A 46 4.45 7.08 18.82
N PHE A 47 3.79 6.33 17.95
CA PHE A 47 2.90 5.24 18.35
C PHE A 47 3.72 4.03 18.82
N ILE A 48 3.22 3.37 19.86
CA ILE A 48 3.77 2.13 20.41
C ILE A 48 3.05 0.96 19.73
N HIS A 49 3.81 0.11 19.02
CA HIS A 49 3.27 -1.08 18.40
C HIS A 49 2.92 -2.14 19.46
N PRO A 50 1.82 -2.90 19.34
CA PRO A 50 1.41 -3.86 20.37
C PRO A 50 2.48 -4.91 20.69
N LEU A 51 3.25 -5.32 19.67
CA LEU A 51 4.34 -6.28 19.83
C LEU A 51 5.52 -5.77 20.67
N GLU A 52 5.69 -4.47 20.89
CA GLU A 52 6.81 -3.95 21.70
C GLU A 52 6.79 -4.47 23.15
N SER A 53 5.61 -4.88 23.62
CA SER A 53 5.44 -5.48 24.94
C SER A 53 5.73 -6.99 24.99
N LEU A 54 5.95 -7.62 23.84
CA LEU A 54 6.10 -9.08 23.69
C LEU A 54 7.47 -9.42 23.13
N SER A 55 8.11 -10.44 23.71
CA SER A 55 9.38 -10.95 23.18
C SER A 55 9.09 -11.86 21.98
N VAL A 56 9.82 -11.69 20.88
CA VAL A 56 9.75 -12.62 19.75
C VAL A 56 10.01 -14.08 20.16
N MET A 57 10.78 -14.32 21.23
CA MET A 57 11.03 -15.66 21.75
C MET A 57 9.76 -16.35 22.26
N SER A 58 8.72 -15.61 22.68
CA SER A 58 7.44 -16.23 23.08
C SER A 58 6.63 -16.76 21.90
N PHE A 59 7.05 -16.46 20.67
CA PHE A 59 6.41 -16.93 19.44
C PHE A 59 7.14 -18.09 18.78
N VAL A 60 8.35 -18.43 19.23
CA VAL A 60 9.10 -19.52 18.61
C VAL A 60 8.49 -20.85 19.03
N ASP A 61 8.13 -21.69 18.06
CA ASP A 61 7.62 -23.04 18.32
C ASP A 61 8.74 -23.89 18.97
N THR A 62 8.47 -24.47 20.14
CA THR A 62 9.46 -25.24 20.93
C THR A 62 9.25 -26.75 20.83
N ASP A 63 8.06 -27.19 20.44
CA ASP A 63 7.58 -28.58 20.39
C ASP A 63 7.50 -29.15 18.96
N VAL A 64 8.28 -28.57 18.03
CA VAL A 64 8.25 -28.94 16.60
C VAL A 64 8.62 -30.41 16.35
N GLY A 65 9.39 -31.04 17.25
CA GLY A 65 9.82 -32.43 17.12
C GLY A 65 8.69 -33.45 17.03
N ASP A 66 7.51 -33.14 17.57
CA ASP A 66 6.34 -34.03 17.58
C ASP A 66 5.30 -33.66 16.49
N VAL A 67 5.56 -32.63 15.69
CA VAL A 67 4.62 -32.14 14.68
C VAL A 67 4.60 -33.08 13.48
N VAL A 68 3.41 -33.54 13.11
CA VAL A 68 3.14 -34.23 11.85
C VAL A 68 2.41 -33.26 10.91
N PRO A 69 2.90 -33.02 9.69
CA PRO A 69 2.23 -32.16 8.72
C PRO A 69 0.78 -32.59 8.45
N VAL A 70 -0.16 -31.68 8.66
CA VAL A 70 -1.58 -31.95 8.42
C VAL A 70 -1.92 -31.59 6.99
N LYS A 71 -2.06 -32.60 6.13
CA LYS A 71 -2.40 -32.41 4.72
C LYS A 71 -3.74 -31.68 4.58
N ALA A 72 -3.75 -30.62 3.76
CA ALA A 72 -4.97 -29.91 3.43
C ALA A 72 -5.98 -30.84 2.73
N PRO A 73 -7.27 -30.82 3.11
CA PRO A 73 -8.31 -31.56 2.40
C PRO A 73 -8.44 -31.08 0.95
N PRO A 74 -8.94 -31.90 0.00
CA PRO A 74 -9.12 -31.45 -1.37
C PRO A 74 -10.01 -30.19 -1.45
N ILE A 75 -9.54 -29.15 -2.13
CA ILE A 75 -10.21 -27.84 -2.18
C ILE A 75 -11.70 -27.91 -2.58
N GLU A 76 -12.07 -28.83 -3.47
CA GLU A 76 -13.47 -29.00 -3.90
C GLU A 76 -14.38 -29.57 -2.79
N SER A 77 -13.81 -30.29 -1.82
CA SER A 77 -14.51 -30.90 -0.69
C SER A 77 -14.43 -30.09 0.60
N THR A 78 -13.49 -29.14 0.67
CA THR A 78 -13.29 -28.31 1.85
C THR A 78 -14.45 -27.31 1.97
N PRO A 79 -15.08 -27.16 3.16
CA PRO A 79 -16.08 -26.12 3.39
C PRO A 79 -15.57 -24.73 3.02
N PHE A 80 -16.39 -23.99 2.27
CA PHE A 80 -16.07 -22.65 1.77
C PHE A 80 -17.20 -21.67 2.07
N LYS A 81 -16.85 -20.50 2.58
CA LYS A 81 -17.79 -19.40 2.82
C LYS A 81 -17.29 -18.10 2.22
N LEU A 82 -18.08 -17.53 1.31
CA LEU A 82 -17.96 -16.12 0.93
C LEU A 82 -18.62 -15.27 2.03
N VAL A 83 -17.82 -14.45 2.71
CA VAL A 83 -18.22 -13.62 3.85
C VAL A 83 -18.55 -12.22 3.32
N GLU A 84 -19.84 -11.92 3.20
CA GLU A 84 -20.35 -10.66 2.63
C GLU A 84 -21.26 -9.89 3.58
N THR A 85 -21.70 -10.52 4.69
CA THR A 85 -22.54 -9.89 5.71
C THR A 85 -21.83 -9.79 7.06
N VAL A 86 -22.29 -8.86 7.90
CA VAL A 86 -21.78 -8.71 9.27
C VAL A 86 -22.00 -9.97 10.10
N GLN A 87 -23.05 -10.73 9.82
CA GLN A 87 -23.32 -11.99 10.50
C GLN A 87 -22.29 -13.06 10.12
N ASP A 88 -21.98 -13.20 8.82
CA ASP A 88 -20.91 -14.10 8.36
C ASP A 88 -19.57 -13.73 9.00
N LEU A 89 -19.29 -12.43 9.14
CA LEU A 89 -18.05 -11.94 9.74
C LEU A 89 -17.95 -12.26 11.24
N LYS A 90 -19.07 -12.24 11.97
CA LYS A 90 -19.12 -12.66 13.38
C LYS A 90 -18.87 -14.15 13.53
N GLU A 91 -19.45 -14.96 12.65
CA GLU A 91 -19.24 -16.41 12.63
C GLU A 91 -17.79 -16.75 12.32
N LEU A 92 -17.19 -16.06 11.33
CA LEU A 92 -15.76 -16.15 11.05
C LEU A 92 -14.92 -15.80 12.29
N ALA A 93 -15.18 -14.65 12.93
CA ALA A 93 -14.44 -14.24 14.12
C ALA A 93 -14.52 -15.27 15.26
N ALA A 94 -15.68 -15.90 15.47
CA ALA A 94 -15.85 -16.96 16.45
C ALA A 94 -15.01 -18.20 16.11
N LYS A 95 -15.00 -18.63 14.85
CA LYS A 95 -14.18 -19.77 14.38
C LYS A 95 -12.68 -19.49 14.56
N LEU A 96 -12.23 -18.28 14.21
CA LEU A 96 -10.83 -17.88 14.41
C LEU A 96 -10.46 -17.77 15.89
N HIS A 97 -11.41 -17.43 16.76
CA HIS A 97 -11.17 -17.42 18.21
C HIS A 97 -10.93 -18.83 18.77
N SER A 98 -11.54 -19.85 18.17
CA SER A 98 -11.32 -21.26 18.53
C SER A 98 -10.11 -21.90 17.84
N ALA A 99 -9.53 -21.26 16.83
CA ALA A 99 -8.34 -21.75 16.14
C ALA A 99 -7.06 -21.29 16.86
N ASP A 100 -6.08 -22.19 16.91
CA ASP A 100 -4.70 -21.88 17.35
C ASP A 100 -3.91 -21.19 16.24
N GLU A 101 -4.28 -21.43 14.98
CA GLU A 101 -3.60 -20.90 13.81
C GLU A 101 -4.52 -20.77 12.61
N PHE A 102 -4.23 -19.80 11.74
CA PHE A 102 -4.93 -19.62 10.47
C PHE A 102 -4.03 -18.92 9.44
N ALA A 103 -4.23 -19.29 8.18
CA ALA A 103 -3.57 -18.67 7.04
C ALA A 103 -4.32 -17.40 6.61
N VAL A 104 -3.58 -16.39 6.14
CA VAL A 104 -4.15 -15.14 5.65
C VAL A 104 -3.42 -14.67 4.39
N ASP A 105 -4.18 -14.17 3.43
CA ASP A 105 -3.70 -13.43 2.25
C ASP A 105 -4.65 -12.27 1.95
N LEU A 106 -4.24 -11.29 1.15
CA LEU A 106 -5.04 -10.13 0.79
C LEU A 106 -4.89 -9.77 -0.70
N GLU A 107 -5.98 -9.28 -1.28
CA GLU A 107 -5.93 -8.64 -2.60
C GLU A 107 -6.10 -7.13 -2.50
N HIS A 108 -5.32 -6.40 -3.30
CA HIS A 108 -5.22 -4.96 -3.20
C HIS A 108 -5.44 -4.25 -4.53
N ASN A 109 -6.03 -3.06 -4.47
CA ASN A 109 -6.05 -2.13 -5.59
C ASN A 109 -5.52 -0.77 -5.15
N GLN A 110 -4.56 -0.24 -5.92
CA GLN A 110 -4.00 1.09 -5.69
C GLN A 110 -4.26 2.08 -6.82
N TYR A 111 -4.88 1.68 -7.93
CA TYR A 111 -4.93 2.54 -9.12
C TYR A 111 -6.06 3.59 -9.03
N ARG A 112 -7.21 3.22 -8.47
CA ARG A 112 -8.42 4.06 -8.39
C ARG A 112 -8.74 4.54 -6.97
N THR A 113 -7.69 4.70 -6.17
CA THR A 113 -7.66 5.15 -4.77
C THR A 113 -6.33 5.84 -4.52
N PHE A 114 -6.27 6.87 -3.67
CA PHE A 114 -5.03 7.58 -3.40
C PHE A 114 -4.06 6.74 -2.56
N GLN A 115 -4.55 6.15 -1.46
CA GLN A 115 -3.71 5.39 -0.52
C GLN A 115 -3.68 3.89 -0.79
N GLY A 116 -4.57 3.38 -1.65
CA GLY A 116 -4.82 1.96 -1.82
C GLY A 116 -6.09 1.49 -1.09
N LEU A 117 -6.56 0.29 -1.45
CA LEU A 117 -7.73 -0.36 -0.87
C LEU A 117 -7.47 -1.87 -0.84
N THR A 118 -7.63 -2.47 0.34
CA THR A 118 -7.74 -3.92 0.48
C THR A 118 -9.12 -4.34 -0.03
N CYS A 119 -9.14 -5.11 -1.12
CA CYS A 119 -10.32 -5.48 -1.87
C CYS A 119 -10.86 -6.87 -1.51
N LEU A 120 -10.02 -7.74 -0.98
CA LEU A 120 -10.37 -9.08 -0.54
C LEU A 120 -9.46 -9.48 0.62
N MET A 121 -9.95 -10.33 1.51
CA MET A 121 -9.14 -11.00 2.51
C MET A 121 -9.47 -12.48 2.50
N GLN A 122 -8.45 -13.31 2.36
CA GLN A 122 -8.55 -14.75 2.30
C GLN A 122 -8.08 -15.30 3.64
N ILE A 123 -8.86 -16.19 4.22
CA ILE A 123 -8.52 -16.84 5.49
C ILE A 123 -8.82 -18.32 5.39
N SER A 124 -7.85 -19.16 5.73
CA SER A 124 -8.05 -20.60 5.85
C SER A 124 -7.68 -21.08 7.23
N THR A 125 -8.57 -21.83 7.87
CA THR A 125 -8.21 -22.68 9.00
C THR A 125 -7.73 -24.03 8.49
N ARG A 126 -7.44 -24.98 9.38
CA ARG A 126 -7.12 -26.36 8.98
C ARG A 126 -8.29 -27.09 8.30
N THR A 127 -9.51 -26.60 8.46
CA THR A 127 -10.74 -27.32 8.08
C THR A 127 -11.66 -26.55 7.16
N GLU A 128 -11.54 -25.22 7.05
CA GLU A 128 -12.47 -24.38 6.32
C GLU A 128 -11.79 -23.17 5.67
N ASP A 129 -12.32 -22.72 4.53
CA ASP A 129 -11.85 -21.53 3.81
C ASP A 129 -12.90 -20.42 3.82
N PHE A 130 -12.41 -19.18 3.93
CA PHE A 130 -13.21 -17.97 3.97
C PHE A 130 -12.64 -16.94 3.02
N ILE A 131 -13.51 -16.37 2.19
CA ILE A 131 -13.16 -15.22 1.34
C ILE A 131 -14.01 -14.06 1.81
N VAL A 132 -13.39 -13.01 2.33
CA VAL A 132 -14.05 -11.87 2.95
C VAL A 132 -14.09 -10.70 1.98
N ASP A 133 -15.30 -10.24 1.64
CA ASP A 133 -15.47 -9.01 0.86
C ASP A 133 -15.22 -7.78 1.74
N THR A 134 -13.95 -7.36 1.80
CA THR A 134 -13.52 -6.21 2.59
C THR A 134 -14.06 -4.88 2.08
N LEU A 135 -14.54 -4.81 0.84
CA LEU A 135 -15.18 -3.59 0.32
C LEU A 135 -16.59 -3.43 0.90
N LYS A 136 -17.41 -4.49 0.85
CA LYS A 136 -18.76 -4.50 1.43
C LYS A 136 -18.73 -4.36 2.95
N LEU A 137 -17.77 -5.02 3.60
CA LEU A 137 -17.66 -5.11 5.05
C LEU A 137 -16.65 -4.12 5.66
N HIS A 138 -16.16 -3.15 4.88
CA HIS A 138 -15.02 -2.29 5.24
C HIS A 138 -15.07 -1.75 6.67
N SER A 139 -16.19 -1.15 7.07
CA SER A 139 -16.37 -0.56 8.41
C SER A 139 -16.50 -1.58 9.54
N SER A 140 -16.78 -2.84 9.21
CA SER A 140 -17.00 -3.94 10.16
C SER A 140 -15.77 -4.82 10.35
N ILE A 141 -14.86 -4.91 9.37
CA ILE A 141 -13.65 -5.75 9.47
C ILE A 141 -12.86 -5.47 10.76
N GLY A 142 -12.50 -4.21 10.99
CA GLY A 142 -11.72 -3.80 12.17
C GLY A 142 -12.36 -4.20 13.50
N PRO A 143 -13.61 -3.80 13.78
CA PRO A 143 -14.32 -4.18 15.01
C PRO A 143 -14.37 -5.68 15.32
N TYR A 144 -14.48 -6.55 14.32
CA TYR A 144 -14.66 -7.99 14.55
C TYR A 144 -13.36 -8.81 14.46
N LEU A 145 -12.38 -8.39 13.65
CA LEU A 145 -11.15 -9.17 13.44
C LEU A 145 -9.92 -8.64 14.17
N ARG A 146 -9.90 -7.39 14.65
CA ARG A 146 -8.71 -6.82 15.31
C ARG A 146 -8.22 -7.65 16.50
N GLU A 147 -9.14 -8.12 17.33
CA GLU A 147 -8.79 -8.86 18.55
C GLU A 147 -8.11 -10.20 18.24
N VAL A 148 -8.60 -10.94 17.23
CA VAL A 148 -8.03 -12.25 16.89
C VAL A 148 -6.67 -12.14 16.17
N PHE A 149 -6.47 -11.08 15.38
CA PHE A 149 -5.19 -10.82 14.73
C PHE A 149 -4.10 -10.32 15.70
N LYS A 150 -4.48 -9.55 16.73
CA LYS A 150 -3.54 -9.07 17.75
C LYS A 150 -3.27 -10.10 18.86
N ASP A 151 -4.04 -11.17 18.94
CA ASP A 151 -3.90 -12.22 19.95
C ASP A 151 -2.58 -12.98 19.75
N PRO A 152 -1.63 -12.93 20.72
CA PRO A 152 -0.36 -13.62 20.60
C PRO A 152 -0.47 -15.14 20.71
N SER A 153 -1.58 -15.67 21.25
CA SER A 153 -1.81 -17.13 21.31
C SER A 153 -2.18 -17.72 19.95
N LYS A 154 -2.50 -16.88 18.96
CA LYS A 154 -2.97 -17.32 17.65
C LYS A 154 -1.93 -17.09 16.59
N ARG A 155 -1.47 -18.13 15.91
CA ARG A 155 -0.50 -18.02 14.82
C ARG A 155 -1.19 -17.52 13.55
N LYS A 156 -0.69 -16.44 12.97
CA LYS A 156 -1.07 -16.02 11.61
C LYS A 156 0.00 -16.50 10.64
N VAL A 157 -0.37 -17.32 9.67
CA VAL A 157 0.55 -17.78 8.62
C VAL A 157 0.28 -16.99 7.35
N MET A 158 1.29 -16.34 6.81
CA MET A 158 1.17 -15.53 5.59
C MET A 158 2.37 -15.78 4.67
N HIS A 159 2.31 -15.29 3.44
CA HIS A 159 3.43 -15.35 2.51
C HIS A 159 3.78 -13.95 1.99
N GLY A 160 4.96 -13.45 2.30
CA GLY A 160 5.42 -12.15 1.81
C GLY A 160 4.61 -10.98 2.36
N ALA A 161 4.26 -11.04 3.65
CA ALA A 161 3.26 -10.18 4.32
C ALA A 161 3.66 -8.70 4.48
N ASP A 162 4.76 -8.26 3.86
CA ASP A 162 5.34 -6.93 4.00
C ASP A 162 4.35 -5.80 3.71
N ASN A 163 3.51 -5.97 2.69
CA ASN A 163 2.50 -4.99 2.34
C ASN A 163 1.18 -5.25 3.05
N ASP A 164 0.83 -6.52 3.26
CA ASP A 164 -0.41 -6.95 3.90
C ASP A 164 -0.55 -6.39 5.31
N VAL A 165 0.54 -6.46 6.08
CA VAL A 165 0.61 -5.89 7.43
C VAL A 165 0.22 -4.41 7.43
N VAL A 166 0.77 -3.61 6.52
CA VAL A 166 0.48 -2.17 6.49
C VAL A 166 -0.89 -1.85 5.87
N TRP A 167 -1.40 -2.69 4.98
CA TRP A 167 -2.75 -2.54 4.43
C TRP A 167 -3.84 -2.82 5.48
N LEU A 168 -3.67 -3.86 6.29
CA LEU A 168 -4.55 -4.19 7.41
C LEU A 168 -4.61 -3.05 8.45
N GLN A 169 -3.46 -2.42 8.72
CA GLN A 169 -3.37 -1.27 9.62
C GLN A 169 -4.11 -0.05 9.04
N ARG A 170 -3.84 0.25 7.76
CA ARG A 170 -4.40 1.41 7.06
C ARG A 170 -5.93 1.33 6.99
N ASP A 171 -6.47 0.20 6.55
CA ASP A 171 -7.90 0.09 6.21
C ASP A 171 -8.75 -0.30 7.42
N PHE A 172 -8.24 -1.15 8.31
CA PHE A 172 -9.04 -1.79 9.36
C PHE A 172 -8.53 -1.53 10.79
N GLY A 173 -7.35 -0.92 10.93
CA GLY A 173 -6.67 -0.78 12.22
C GLY A 173 -6.36 -2.13 12.85
N ILE A 174 -6.01 -3.12 12.02
CA ILE A 174 -5.61 -4.46 12.45
C ILE A 174 -4.09 -4.51 12.53
N TYR A 175 -3.57 -5.02 13.65
CA TYR A 175 -2.14 -5.19 13.90
C TYR A 175 -1.89 -6.68 14.18
N ILE A 176 -0.96 -7.28 13.44
CA ILE A 176 -0.71 -8.71 13.52
C ILE A 176 0.32 -8.98 14.61
N CYS A 177 -0.04 -9.83 15.57
CA CYS A 177 0.90 -10.45 16.50
C CYS A 177 1.11 -11.91 16.12
N ASN A 178 2.25 -12.50 16.45
CA ASN A 178 2.51 -13.95 16.26
C ASN A 178 2.41 -14.42 14.79
N LEU A 179 3.07 -13.70 13.87
CA LEU A 179 3.15 -14.05 12.44
C LEU A 179 4.24 -15.08 12.16
N PHE A 180 3.95 -16.03 11.27
CA PHE A 180 4.96 -16.81 10.54
C PHE A 180 4.84 -16.48 9.05
N ASP A 181 5.87 -15.82 8.50
CA ASP A 181 5.94 -15.48 7.08
C ASP A 181 6.73 -16.54 6.32
N THR A 182 6.02 -17.35 5.52
CA THR A 182 6.60 -18.43 4.70
C THR A 182 7.58 -17.91 3.63
N HIS A 183 7.51 -16.63 3.25
CA HIS A 183 8.53 -16.03 2.40
C HIS A 183 9.85 -15.85 3.16
N GLN A 184 9.82 -15.44 4.44
CA GLN A 184 11.04 -15.39 5.26
C GLN A 184 11.58 -16.80 5.50
N ALA A 185 10.70 -17.77 5.76
CA ALA A 185 11.08 -19.18 5.86
C ALA A 185 11.79 -19.68 4.61
N SER A 186 11.26 -19.37 3.42
CA SER A 186 11.89 -19.77 2.14
C SER A 186 13.29 -19.18 1.94
N LYS A 187 13.60 -18.01 2.51
CA LYS A 187 14.94 -17.41 2.49
C LYS A 187 15.90 -18.22 3.35
N VAL A 188 15.48 -18.56 4.57
CA VAL A 188 16.31 -19.29 5.54
C VAL A 188 16.54 -20.74 5.10
N LEU A 189 15.51 -21.39 4.56
CA LEU A 189 15.59 -22.72 3.94
C LEU A 189 16.41 -22.72 2.62
N LYS A 190 16.78 -21.55 2.10
CA LYS A 190 17.53 -21.38 0.85
C LYS A 190 16.86 -22.08 -0.35
N LEU A 191 15.53 -22.04 -0.40
CA LEU A 191 14.77 -22.61 -1.51
C LEU A 191 15.12 -21.92 -2.84
N GLU A 192 15.07 -22.67 -3.95
CA GLU A 192 15.41 -22.18 -5.29
C GLU A 192 14.62 -20.92 -5.66
N ARG A 193 13.32 -20.92 -5.33
CA ARG A 193 12.44 -19.76 -5.47
C ARG A 193 11.68 -19.52 -4.17
N LYS A 194 11.20 -18.28 -4.03
CA LYS A 194 10.62 -17.74 -2.79
C LYS A 194 9.17 -17.28 -2.96
N SER A 195 8.54 -17.60 -4.10
CA SER A 195 7.15 -17.24 -4.40
C SER A 195 6.20 -18.31 -3.86
N LEU A 196 4.98 -17.91 -3.51
CA LEU A 196 3.93 -18.83 -3.08
C LEU A 196 3.65 -19.92 -4.13
N GLU A 197 3.60 -19.58 -5.42
CA GLU A 197 3.50 -20.54 -6.53
C GLU A 197 4.57 -21.65 -6.44
N TYR A 198 5.81 -21.29 -6.15
CA TYR A 198 6.86 -22.29 -6.02
C TYR A 198 6.62 -23.19 -4.79
N LEU A 199 6.17 -22.62 -3.67
CA LEU A 199 5.86 -23.41 -2.47
C LEU A 199 4.69 -24.36 -2.69
N LEU A 200 3.63 -23.91 -3.38
CA LEU A 200 2.49 -24.73 -3.78
C LEU A 200 2.94 -25.91 -4.65
N CYS A 201 3.79 -25.66 -5.65
CA CYS A 201 4.32 -26.72 -6.49
C CYS A 201 5.24 -27.67 -5.70
N HIS A 202 6.14 -27.12 -4.89
CA HIS A 202 7.19 -27.86 -4.20
C HIS A 202 6.65 -28.76 -3.08
N PHE A 203 5.75 -28.25 -2.24
CA PHE A 203 5.23 -28.98 -1.08
C PHE A 203 3.89 -29.68 -1.35
N CYS A 204 3.10 -29.20 -2.32
CA CYS A 204 1.73 -29.68 -2.53
C CYS A 204 1.48 -30.30 -3.92
N ASP A 205 2.44 -30.23 -4.85
CA ASP A 205 2.27 -30.62 -6.27
C ASP A 205 1.14 -29.85 -6.98
N ILE A 206 1.03 -28.55 -6.69
CA ILE A 206 -0.02 -27.67 -7.22
C ILE A 206 0.57 -26.62 -8.15
N THR A 207 0.01 -26.50 -9.35
CA THR A 207 0.36 -25.45 -10.31
C THR A 207 -0.55 -24.24 -10.12
N ALA A 208 -0.01 -23.15 -9.56
CA ALA A 208 -0.79 -21.92 -9.32
C ALA A 208 -1.08 -21.14 -10.62
N ASN A 209 -2.25 -20.51 -10.69
CA ASN A 209 -2.65 -19.68 -11.84
C ASN A 209 -2.26 -18.20 -11.66
N LYS A 210 -1.16 -17.75 -12.28
CA LYS A 210 -0.70 -16.34 -12.21
C LYS A 210 -1.58 -15.30 -12.90
N GLU A 211 -2.60 -15.69 -13.66
CA GLU A 211 -3.39 -14.75 -14.47
C GLU A 211 -4.11 -13.68 -13.64
N TYR A 212 -4.45 -13.99 -12.39
CA TYR A 212 -5.26 -13.12 -11.52
C TYR A 212 -4.46 -12.24 -10.56
N GLN A 213 -3.13 -12.43 -10.45
CA GLN A 213 -2.26 -11.64 -9.57
C GLN A 213 -2.36 -10.12 -9.83
N SER A 214 -2.61 -9.72 -11.08
CA SER A 214 -2.78 -8.33 -11.48
C SER A 214 -4.21 -7.98 -11.87
N ALA A 215 -5.21 -8.74 -11.43
CA ALA A 215 -6.61 -8.49 -11.78
C ALA A 215 -7.16 -7.22 -11.10
N ASP A 216 -8.22 -6.64 -11.67
CA ASP A 216 -8.96 -5.57 -11.01
C ASP A 216 -9.89 -6.14 -9.90
N TRP A 217 -9.34 -6.36 -8.71
CA TRP A 217 -10.04 -6.94 -7.54
C TRP A 217 -11.21 -6.11 -6.99
N ARG A 218 -11.48 -4.94 -7.58
CA ARG A 218 -12.69 -4.14 -7.32
C ARG A 218 -13.94 -4.74 -7.97
N LEU A 219 -13.79 -5.69 -8.89
CA LEU A 219 -14.89 -6.31 -9.63
C LEU A 219 -15.88 -7.00 -8.70
N ARG A 220 -17.19 -6.76 -8.91
CA ARG A 220 -18.28 -7.45 -8.22
C ARG A 220 -19.44 -7.77 -9.17
N PRO A 221 -20.07 -8.96 -9.06
CA PRO A 221 -19.64 -10.11 -8.24
C PRO A 221 -18.31 -10.69 -8.75
N LEU A 222 -17.57 -11.38 -7.89
CA LEU A 222 -16.32 -12.04 -8.28
C LEU A 222 -16.61 -13.30 -9.12
N PRO A 223 -15.99 -13.46 -10.30
CA PRO A 223 -16.07 -14.71 -11.06
C PRO A 223 -15.52 -15.90 -10.27
N TYR A 224 -16.03 -17.10 -10.55
CA TYR A 224 -15.59 -18.35 -9.92
C TYR A 224 -14.06 -18.53 -9.94
N GLU A 225 -13.41 -18.23 -11.06
CA GLU A 225 -11.96 -18.37 -11.20
C GLU A 225 -11.16 -17.43 -10.27
N MET A 226 -11.67 -16.21 -10.03
CA MET A 226 -11.04 -15.28 -9.08
C MET A 226 -11.22 -15.76 -7.64
N LEU A 227 -12.40 -16.30 -7.30
CA LEU A 227 -12.65 -16.90 -5.99
C LEU A 227 -11.79 -18.14 -5.76
N ARG A 228 -11.64 -18.98 -6.78
CA ARG A 228 -10.79 -20.17 -6.73
C ARG A 228 -9.32 -19.80 -6.51
N TYR A 229 -8.80 -18.88 -7.33
CA TYR A 229 -7.43 -18.37 -7.18
C TYR A 229 -7.19 -17.85 -5.76
N ALA A 230 -8.04 -16.94 -5.28
CA ALA A 230 -7.91 -16.33 -3.96
C ALA A 230 -7.93 -17.40 -2.84
N ARG A 231 -8.78 -18.41 -2.98
CA ARG A 231 -8.88 -19.52 -2.03
C ARG A 231 -7.61 -20.37 -2.00
N GLU A 232 -7.01 -20.67 -3.15
CA GLU A 232 -5.78 -21.47 -3.26
C GLU A 232 -4.57 -20.81 -2.55
N ASP A 233 -4.54 -19.47 -2.46
CA ASP A 233 -3.44 -18.73 -1.84
C ASP A 233 -3.31 -18.99 -0.31
N THR A 234 -4.41 -19.30 0.38
CA THR A 234 -4.37 -19.62 1.82
C THR A 234 -4.62 -21.09 2.15
N HIS A 235 -5.37 -21.80 1.30
CA HIS A 235 -5.87 -23.15 1.59
C HIS A 235 -4.76 -24.16 1.93
N TYR A 236 -3.64 -24.11 1.20
CA TYR A 236 -2.51 -25.02 1.41
C TYR A 236 -1.43 -24.47 2.34
N LEU A 237 -1.56 -23.20 2.75
CA LEU A 237 -0.47 -22.46 3.38
C LEU A 237 -0.12 -22.99 4.78
N LEU A 238 -1.11 -23.48 5.52
CA LEU A 238 -0.88 -24.12 6.82
C LEU A 238 -0.13 -25.46 6.70
N TYR A 239 -0.38 -26.22 5.63
CA TYR A 239 0.36 -27.45 5.35
C TYR A 239 1.82 -27.16 4.98
N ILE A 240 2.05 -26.12 4.18
CA ILE A 240 3.39 -25.60 3.87
C ILE A 240 4.10 -25.14 5.15
N TYR A 241 3.39 -24.43 6.04
CA TYR A 241 3.92 -23.99 7.33
C TYR A 241 4.43 -25.17 8.16
N ASP A 242 3.68 -26.27 8.26
CA ASP A 242 4.11 -27.46 9.00
C ASP A 242 5.44 -28.00 8.49
N PHE A 243 5.56 -28.21 7.18
CA PHE A 243 6.80 -28.70 6.58
C PHE A 243 7.96 -27.74 6.84
N MET A 244 7.75 -26.45 6.61
CA MET A 244 8.80 -25.45 6.77
C MET A 244 9.31 -25.40 8.20
N ARG A 245 8.42 -25.40 9.21
CA ARG A 245 8.86 -25.35 10.62
C ARG A 245 9.63 -26.60 11.02
N ILE A 246 9.22 -27.79 10.55
CA ILE A 246 9.92 -29.06 10.82
C ILE A 246 11.32 -29.05 10.21
N GLU A 247 11.44 -28.61 8.95
CA GLU A 247 12.72 -28.54 8.27
C GLU A 247 13.64 -27.52 8.94
N LEU A 248 13.13 -26.32 9.23
CA LEU A 248 13.86 -25.27 9.96
C LEU A 248 14.31 -25.70 11.35
N PHE A 249 13.52 -26.51 12.05
CA PHE A 249 13.87 -27.06 13.36
C PHE A 249 14.97 -28.12 13.27
N SER A 250 14.97 -28.92 12.20
CA SER A 250 15.94 -29.99 11.95
C SER A 250 17.27 -29.47 11.39
N MET A 251 17.30 -28.25 10.85
CA MET A 251 18.51 -27.64 10.32
C MET A 251 19.52 -27.32 11.42
N LEU A 252 20.79 -27.68 11.16
CA LEU A 252 21.90 -27.24 11.99
C LEU A 252 22.06 -25.72 11.88
N LYS A 253 22.30 -25.09 13.02
CA LYS A 253 22.68 -23.68 13.09
C LYS A 253 24.01 -23.46 12.35
N GLU A 254 24.04 -22.50 11.44
CA GLU A 254 25.27 -22.14 10.73
C GLU A 254 26.30 -21.52 11.69
N PRO A 255 27.62 -21.78 11.51
CA PRO A 255 28.67 -21.28 12.41
C PRO A 255 28.68 -19.76 12.57
N GLU A 256 28.32 -19.02 11.52
CA GLU A 256 28.27 -17.55 11.50
C GLU A 256 26.93 -16.98 11.97
N SER A 257 25.88 -17.81 12.06
CA SER A 257 24.55 -17.37 12.49
C SER A 257 24.53 -17.16 14.01
N VAL A 258 23.83 -16.11 14.46
CA VAL A 258 23.57 -15.91 15.90
C VAL A 258 22.43 -16.81 16.37
N ASP A 259 21.44 -17.04 15.52
CA ASP A 259 20.19 -17.71 15.86
C ASP A 259 20.04 -19.07 15.17
N ALA A 260 19.26 -19.96 15.78
CA ALA A 260 18.82 -21.17 15.09
C ALA A 260 17.90 -20.80 13.90
N PRO A 261 17.85 -21.59 12.82
CA PRO A 261 17.10 -21.24 11.60
C PRO A 261 15.63 -20.89 11.86
N LEU A 262 14.92 -21.67 12.67
CA LEU A 262 13.53 -21.39 13.05
C LEU A 262 13.39 -20.05 13.81
N VAL A 263 14.31 -19.77 14.73
CA VAL A 263 14.34 -18.51 15.50
C VAL A 263 14.57 -17.32 14.57
N GLU A 264 15.44 -17.45 13.56
CA GLU A 264 15.70 -16.40 12.58
C GLU A 264 14.44 -16.08 11.77
N VAL A 265 13.68 -17.09 11.35
CA VAL A 265 12.39 -16.89 10.65
C VAL A 265 11.41 -16.12 11.52
N TYR A 266 11.31 -16.45 12.81
CA TYR A 266 10.46 -15.72 13.75
C TYR A 266 10.93 -14.28 13.98
N LYS A 267 12.24 -14.03 14.06
CA LYS A 267 12.80 -12.66 14.12
C LYS A 267 12.50 -11.85 12.87
N CYS A 268 12.61 -12.45 11.68
CA CYS A 268 12.26 -11.80 10.43
C CYS A 268 10.75 -11.52 10.35
N SER A 269 9.90 -12.49 10.69
CA SER A 269 8.44 -12.33 10.72
C SER A 269 8.02 -11.25 11.73
N TYR A 270 8.66 -11.20 12.90
CA TYR A 270 8.46 -10.16 13.91
C TYR A 270 8.82 -8.77 13.36
N LYS A 271 9.94 -8.63 12.63
CA LYS A 271 10.31 -7.36 11.98
C LYS A 271 9.27 -6.89 10.96
N VAL A 272 8.66 -7.82 10.22
CA VAL A 272 7.56 -7.52 9.29
C VAL A 272 6.35 -6.96 10.05
N CYS A 273 5.91 -7.63 11.12
CA CYS A 273 4.81 -7.16 11.96
C CYS A 273 5.07 -5.80 12.61
N MET A 274 6.31 -5.50 12.99
CA MET A 274 6.68 -4.25 13.66
C MET A 274 6.58 -3.01 12.76
N ARG A 275 6.42 -3.18 11.45
CA ARG A 275 6.24 -2.05 10.53
C ARG A 275 4.92 -1.34 10.83
N LEU A 276 4.96 -0.01 10.85
CA LEU A 276 3.77 0.83 10.90
C LEU A 276 3.52 1.45 9.53
N TYR A 277 2.25 1.50 9.12
CA TYR A 277 1.85 2.19 7.91
C TYR A 277 2.17 3.68 7.99
N GLU A 278 2.89 4.18 7.00
CA GLU A 278 3.17 5.60 6.83
C GLU A 278 2.46 6.13 5.57
N LYS A 279 1.62 7.15 5.75
CA LYS A 279 0.94 7.82 4.64
C LYS A 279 1.92 8.65 3.82
N GLU A 280 1.79 8.61 2.50
CA GLU A 280 2.61 9.44 1.61
C GLU A 280 2.28 10.93 1.80
N LEU A 281 3.30 11.71 2.18
CA LEU A 281 3.22 13.15 2.37
C LEU A 281 3.83 13.92 1.20
N LEU A 282 3.11 14.95 0.74
CA LEU A 282 3.61 15.97 -0.15
C LEU A 282 4.52 16.91 0.64
N THR A 283 5.76 17.02 0.18
CA THR A 283 6.79 17.94 0.66
C THR A 283 7.27 18.78 -0.51
N GLU A 284 8.00 19.87 -0.24
CA GLU A 284 8.62 20.68 -1.28
C GLU A 284 9.60 19.91 -2.19
N LYS A 285 10.07 18.74 -1.73
CA LYS A 285 11.03 17.88 -2.45
C LYS A 285 10.39 16.65 -3.09
N SER A 286 9.09 16.42 -2.88
CA SER A 286 8.44 15.19 -3.35
C SER A 286 8.48 15.04 -4.88
N PHE A 287 8.57 16.14 -5.62
CA PHE A 287 8.70 16.10 -7.09
C PHE A 287 9.99 15.42 -7.56
N LEU A 288 11.05 15.42 -6.73
CA LEU A 288 12.31 14.74 -7.04
C LEU A 288 12.18 13.22 -7.08
N ARG A 289 11.12 12.65 -6.49
CA ARG A 289 10.81 11.20 -6.54
C ARG A 289 10.58 10.67 -7.95
N ILE A 290 10.09 11.51 -8.87
CA ILE A 290 9.93 11.13 -10.28
C ILE A 290 11.26 10.66 -10.89
N TYR A 291 12.38 11.22 -10.41
CA TYR A 291 13.72 10.91 -10.88
C TYR A 291 14.36 9.69 -10.20
N GLY A 292 13.59 8.93 -9.42
CA GLY A 292 14.07 7.71 -8.74
C GLY A 292 14.65 7.94 -7.35
N PHE A 293 14.31 9.07 -6.69
CA PHE A 293 14.58 9.23 -5.26
C PHE A 293 13.78 8.19 -4.46
N VAL A 294 14.46 7.12 -4.06
CA VAL A 294 14.11 6.30 -2.90
C VAL A 294 15.18 6.61 -1.87
N THR A 295 14.81 7.13 -0.70
CA THR A 295 15.68 7.16 0.47
C THR A 295 16.09 5.73 0.81
N LEU A 296 17.17 5.21 0.21
CA LEU A 296 17.68 3.88 0.54
C LEU A 296 19.17 3.78 0.28
N SER A 297 19.87 3.34 1.33
CA SER A 297 21.31 3.21 1.49
C SER A 297 21.96 2.09 0.65
N VAL A 298 21.54 1.86 -0.60
CA VAL A 298 22.04 0.74 -1.43
C VAL A 298 22.61 1.22 -2.77
N VAL A 299 23.95 1.27 -2.84
CA VAL A 299 24.77 1.80 -3.94
C VAL A 299 24.46 1.15 -5.31
N ILE A 300 24.06 -0.12 -5.35
CA ILE A 300 23.83 -0.85 -6.62
C ILE A 300 22.53 -0.40 -7.30
N ILE A 301 21.49 -0.07 -6.52
CA ILE A 301 20.25 0.51 -7.06
C ILE A 301 20.53 1.90 -7.63
N SER A 302 21.48 2.65 -7.05
CA SER A 302 21.87 3.97 -7.53
C SER A 302 22.38 3.98 -8.97
N ILE A 303 23.10 2.95 -9.44
CA ILE A 303 23.59 2.89 -10.84
C ILE A 303 22.44 2.67 -11.83
N PHE A 304 21.51 1.77 -11.51
CA PHE A 304 20.37 1.47 -12.39
C PHE A 304 19.35 2.61 -12.41
N VAL A 305 19.10 3.22 -11.23
CA VAL A 305 18.31 4.45 -11.10
C VAL A 305 18.99 5.61 -11.84
N TRP A 306 20.31 5.74 -11.74
CA TRP A 306 21.08 6.73 -12.51
C TRP A 306 21.00 6.49 -14.01
N PHE A 307 20.98 5.23 -14.45
CA PHE A 307 20.84 4.89 -15.87
C PHE A 307 19.43 5.20 -16.40
N VAL A 308 18.38 4.88 -15.64
CA VAL A 308 16.99 5.27 -15.93
C VAL A 308 16.84 6.80 -15.90
N TYR A 309 17.49 7.48 -14.95
CA TYR A 309 17.59 8.93 -14.86
C TYR A 309 18.23 9.54 -16.11
N LYS A 310 19.32 8.94 -16.62
CA LYS A 310 19.98 9.38 -17.86
C LYS A 310 19.08 9.23 -19.09
N LEU A 311 18.18 8.24 -19.10
CA LEU A 311 17.27 8.01 -20.22
C LEU A 311 16.03 8.92 -20.24
N GLN A 312 15.56 9.44 -19.10
CA GLN A 312 14.26 10.13 -19.04
C GLN A 312 14.31 11.63 -18.69
N GLY A 313 15.33 12.15 -17.98
CA GLY A 313 15.23 13.50 -17.41
C GLY A 313 16.52 14.27 -17.11
N ALA A 314 17.70 13.74 -17.40
CA ALA A 314 19.00 14.30 -16.99
C ALA A 314 19.41 15.67 -17.60
N GLY A 315 18.49 16.45 -18.16
CA GLY A 315 18.80 17.74 -18.79
C GLY A 315 17.83 18.87 -18.46
N PHE A 316 16.93 18.70 -17.49
CA PHE A 316 15.92 19.72 -17.23
C PHE A 316 16.57 21.00 -16.71
N ASN A 317 16.26 22.12 -17.35
CA ASN A 317 16.63 23.43 -16.84
C ASN A 317 15.71 23.81 -15.65
N ALA A 318 16.02 24.92 -14.98
CA ALA A 318 15.27 25.37 -13.81
C ALA A 318 13.78 25.63 -14.11
N GLN A 319 13.43 26.13 -15.31
CA GLN A 319 12.04 26.31 -15.73
C GLN A 319 11.30 24.97 -15.81
N GLN A 320 11.92 23.96 -16.44
CA GLN A 320 11.32 22.65 -16.59
C GLN A 320 11.14 21.96 -15.23
N LEU A 321 12.10 22.08 -14.31
CA LEU A 321 11.95 21.59 -12.94
C LEU A 321 10.83 22.30 -12.16
N ALA A 322 10.70 23.61 -12.33
CA ALA A 322 9.60 24.38 -11.75
C ALA A 322 8.24 23.91 -12.27
N VAL A 323 8.15 23.56 -13.56
CA VAL A 323 6.95 22.96 -14.16
C VAL A 323 6.68 21.58 -13.59
N VAL A 324 7.69 20.71 -13.47
CA VAL A 324 7.55 19.39 -12.81
C VAL A 324 6.99 19.55 -11.40
N SER A 325 7.56 20.47 -10.60
CA SER A 325 7.11 20.73 -9.23
C SER A 325 5.66 21.23 -9.17
N GLY A 326 5.29 22.19 -10.02
CA GLY A 326 3.93 22.71 -10.11
C GLY A 326 2.90 21.63 -10.49
N LEU A 327 3.21 20.83 -11.51
CA LEU A 327 2.37 19.72 -11.93
C LEU A 327 2.28 18.62 -10.87
N PHE A 328 3.37 18.34 -10.15
CA PHE A 328 3.39 17.36 -9.08
C PHE A 328 2.45 17.78 -7.93
N LYS A 329 2.51 19.04 -7.51
CA LYS A 329 1.63 19.60 -6.46
C LYS A 329 0.16 19.55 -6.88
N TRP A 330 -0.16 19.95 -8.11
CA TRP A 330 -1.53 19.86 -8.63
C TRP A 330 -2.03 18.42 -8.69
N ARG A 331 -1.19 17.50 -9.19
CA ARG A 331 -1.53 16.08 -9.30
C ARG A 331 -1.83 15.48 -7.93
N ASP A 332 -0.97 15.72 -6.94
CA ASP A 332 -1.16 15.25 -5.56
C ASP A 332 -2.46 15.82 -4.95
N PHE A 333 -2.73 17.12 -5.13
CA PHE A 333 -3.98 17.73 -4.68
C PHE A 333 -5.22 17.05 -5.29
N VAL A 334 -5.25 16.87 -6.62
CA VAL A 334 -6.37 16.22 -7.30
C VAL A 334 -6.50 14.76 -6.85
N ALA A 335 -5.39 14.05 -6.73
CA ALA A 335 -5.34 12.66 -6.27
C ALA A 335 -5.96 12.50 -4.88
N ARG A 336 -5.63 13.38 -3.93
CA ARG A 336 -6.20 13.37 -2.57
C ARG A 336 -7.69 13.71 -2.56
N VAL A 337 -8.09 14.79 -3.24
CA VAL A 337 -9.48 15.28 -3.27
C VAL A 337 -10.42 14.31 -3.98
N LYS A 338 -9.95 13.69 -5.06
CA LYS A 338 -10.73 12.74 -5.86
C LYS A 338 -10.59 11.32 -5.35
N ASP A 339 -9.63 11.06 -4.46
CA ASP A 339 -9.24 9.74 -3.99
C ASP A 339 -8.88 8.80 -5.14
N ASP A 340 -7.99 9.23 -6.02
CA ASP A 340 -7.45 8.41 -7.10
C ASP A 340 -5.91 8.45 -7.04
N SER A 341 -5.24 7.43 -7.57
CA SER A 341 -3.79 7.41 -7.53
C SER A 341 -3.19 8.57 -8.32
N THR A 342 -2.02 9.04 -7.90
CA THR A 342 -1.26 10.03 -8.67
C THR A 342 -1.00 9.54 -10.10
N GLY A 343 -0.72 8.24 -10.26
CA GLY A 343 -0.55 7.60 -11.58
C GLY A 343 -1.79 7.66 -12.47
N TYR A 344 -3.00 7.52 -11.91
CA TYR A 344 -4.26 7.66 -12.66
C TYR A 344 -4.56 9.13 -12.99
N VAL A 345 -4.23 10.07 -12.09
CA VAL A 345 -4.41 11.50 -12.35
C VAL A 345 -3.52 11.99 -13.49
N LEU A 346 -2.21 11.72 -13.39
CA LEU A 346 -1.23 12.06 -14.41
C LEU A 346 0.06 11.22 -14.22
N PRO A 347 0.34 10.24 -15.09
CA PRO A 347 1.54 9.41 -14.99
C PRO A 347 2.84 10.21 -15.02
N ASN A 348 3.89 9.73 -14.35
CA ASN A 348 5.20 10.37 -14.29
C ASN A 348 5.75 10.72 -15.69
N LYS A 349 5.62 9.79 -16.65
CA LYS A 349 6.04 10.00 -18.05
C LYS A 349 5.35 11.22 -18.67
N SER A 350 4.06 11.42 -18.42
CA SER A 350 3.32 12.56 -18.95
C SER A 350 3.70 13.88 -18.29
N ILE A 351 4.02 13.88 -16.98
CA ILE A 351 4.58 15.08 -16.32
C ILE A 351 5.88 15.50 -17.01
N LEU A 352 6.79 14.54 -17.25
CA LEU A 352 8.07 14.81 -17.87
C LEU A 352 7.91 15.33 -19.30
N GLU A 353 7.00 14.77 -20.11
CA GLU A 353 6.73 15.27 -21.46
C GLU A 353 6.13 16.69 -21.46
N ILE A 354 5.19 16.98 -20.56
CA ILE A 354 4.62 18.34 -20.41
C ILE A 354 5.71 19.31 -19.97
N ALA A 355 6.53 18.96 -18.99
CA ALA A 355 7.62 19.79 -18.52
C ALA A 355 8.69 20.02 -19.60
N LYS A 356 8.95 19.03 -20.47
CA LYS A 356 9.89 19.18 -21.57
C LYS A 356 9.43 20.21 -22.60
N GLN A 357 8.14 20.20 -22.96
CA GLN A 357 7.59 21.07 -24.00
C GLN A 357 7.00 22.39 -23.48
N MET A 358 6.69 22.48 -22.19
CA MET A 358 6.12 23.66 -21.52
C MET A 358 4.97 24.32 -22.29
N PRO A 359 3.88 23.59 -22.62
CA PRO A 359 2.79 24.14 -23.43
C PRO A 359 2.05 25.26 -22.68
N VAL A 360 2.10 26.48 -23.24
CA VAL A 360 1.47 27.68 -22.67
C VAL A 360 0.07 27.96 -23.21
N THR A 361 -0.55 27.02 -23.93
CA THR A 361 -1.94 27.12 -24.42
C THR A 361 -2.68 25.80 -24.19
N ALA A 362 -3.99 25.87 -23.97
CA ALA A 362 -4.83 24.69 -23.70
C ALA A 362 -4.81 23.71 -24.89
N ASN A 363 -4.79 24.22 -26.12
CA ASN A 363 -4.71 23.39 -27.33
C ASN A 363 -3.40 22.62 -27.42
N ASN A 364 -2.26 23.26 -27.15
CA ASN A 364 -0.96 22.58 -27.19
C ASN A 364 -0.88 21.50 -26.09
N LEU A 365 -1.40 21.79 -24.89
CA LEU A 365 -1.45 20.81 -23.81
C LEU A 365 -2.35 19.62 -24.18
N ARG A 366 -3.55 19.87 -24.73
CA ARG A 366 -4.47 18.82 -25.17
C ARG A 366 -3.86 17.90 -26.23
N LEU A 367 -3.24 18.49 -27.26
CA LEU A 367 -2.56 17.73 -28.32
C LEU A 367 -1.43 16.87 -27.75
N LEU A 368 -0.66 17.41 -26.81
CA LEU A 368 0.45 16.70 -26.17
C LEU A 368 -0.01 15.47 -25.37
N VAL A 369 -1.11 15.58 -24.61
CA VAL A 369 -1.61 14.46 -23.80
C VAL A 369 -2.58 13.55 -24.56
N ASN A 370 -3.02 13.95 -25.75
CA ASN A 370 -3.93 13.22 -26.64
C ASN A 370 -5.20 12.71 -25.91
N SER A 371 -5.76 13.54 -25.03
CA SER A 371 -6.95 13.27 -24.20
C SER A 371 -6.94 11.93 -23.43
N ARG A 372 -5.75 11.37 -23.14
CA ARG A 372 -5.60 10.09 -22.43
C ARG A 372 -5.91 10.18 -20.94
N HIS A 373 -5.89 11.40 -20.38
CA HIS A 373 -5.97 11.66 -18.94
C HIS A 373 -7.20 12.51 -18.64
N PRO A 374 -8.29 11.91 -18.12
CA PRO A 374 -9.54 12.63 -17.88
C PRO A 374 -9.35 13.87 -17.00
N TYR A 375 -8.55 13.80 -15.93
CA TYR A 375 -8.32 14.96 -15.08
C TYR A 375 -7.59 16.10 -15.78
N VAL A 376 -6.67 15.80 -16.69
CA VAL A 376 -6.00 16.84 -17.49
C VAL A 376 -7.00 17.52 -18.40
N GLU A 377 -7.82 16.73 -19.12
CA GLU A 377 -8.83 17.25 -20.04
C GLU A 377 -9.81 18.21 -19.36
N HIS A 378 -10.24 17.90 -18.14
CA HIS A 378 -11.15 18.74 -17.36
C HIS A 378 -10.48 19.96 -16.71
N ASN A 379 -9.14 20.06 -16.72
CA ASN A 379 -8.40 21.10 -16.01
C ASN A 379 -7.35 21.79 -16.91
N LEU A 380 -7.54 21.79 -18.23
CA LEU A 380 -6.56 22.33 -19.19
C LEU A 380 -6.16 23.78 -18.87
N ASP A 381 -7.12 24.68 -18.62
CA ASP A 381 -6.83 26.09 -18.35
C ASP A 381 -6.08 26.28 -17.03
N SER A 382 -6.48 25.57 -15.97
CA SER A 382 -5.80 25.61 -14.67
C SER A 382 -4.36 25.09 -14.79
N LEU A 383 -4.15 24.01 -15.55
CA LEU A 383 -2.83 23.45 -15.80
C LEU A 383 -1.92 24.37 -16.60
N VAL A 384 -2.46 25.01 -17.63
CA VAL A 384 -1.71 25.99 -18.42
C VAL A 384 -1.30 27.19 -17.53
N ASN A 385 -2.17 27.63 -16.63
CA ASN A 385 -1.82 28.69 -15.68
C ASN A 385 -0.73 28.25 -14.69
N ILE A 386 -0.78 27.01 -14.20
CA ILE A 386 0.30 26.42 -13.38
C ILE A 386 1.61 26.41 -14.16
N ILE A 387 1.61 25.98 -15.42
CA ILE A 387 2.81 25.95 -16.27
C ILE A 387 3.39 27.36 -16.43
N ARG A 388 2.57 28.35 -16.79
CA ARG A 388 3.01 29.75 -16.96
C ARG A 388 3.63 30.31 -15.67
N HIS A 389 2.97 30.12 -14.54
CA HIS A 389 3.48 30.58 -13.24
C HIS A 389 4.78 29.85 -12.85
N SER A 390 4.85 28.54 -13.08
CA SER A 390 6.06 27.75 -12.84
C SER A 390 7.25 28.25 -13.66
N ILE A 391 7.06 28.58 -14.94
CA ILE A 391 8.11 29.14 -15.81
C ILE A 391 8.65 30.46 -15.24
N GLN A 392 7.80 31.29 -14.65
CA GLN A 392 8.23 32.55 -14.04
C GLN A 392 9.01 32.33 -12.73
N ASN A 393 8.71 31.27 -11.98
CA ASN A 393 9.39 30.94 -10.72
C ASN A 393 10.70 30.14 -10.93
N THR A 394 11.55 30.58 -11.87
CA THR A 394 12.78 29.87 -12.24
C THR A 394 13.83 29.88 -11.12
N ALA A 395 14.01 31.03 -10.47
CA ALA A 395 15.09 31.25 -9.49
C ALA A 395 15.14 30.22 -8.36
N ALA A 396 13.97 29.74 -7.89
CA ALA A 396 13.88 28.74 -6.84
C ALA A 396 14.42 27.34 -7.23
N PHE A 397 14.69 27.10 -8.52
CA PHE A 397 15.12 25.80 -9.05
C PHE A 397 16.50 25.83 -9.72
N GLU A 398 17.17 26.99 -9.79
CA GLU A 398 18.48 27.13 -10.42
C GLU A 398 19.55 26.28 -9.74
N GLU A 399 19.61 26.35 -8.41
CA GLU A 399 20.54 25.54 -7.60
C GLU A 399 20.29 24.05 -7.80
N ILE A 400 19.02 23.62 -7.77
CA ILE A 400 18.62 22.22 -7.99
C ILE A 400 19.03 21.76 -9.40
N ALA A 401 18.78 22.59 -10.42
CA ALA A 401 19.15 22.28 -11.80
C ALA A 401 20.66 22.13 -11.96
N GLN A 402 21.45 22.99 -11.30
CA GLN A 402 22.90 22.92 -11.34
C GLN A 402 23.43 21.64 -10.68
N LEU A 403 22.91 21.30 -9.49
CA LEU A 403 23.30 20.10 -8.77
C LEU A 403 22.92 18.81 -9.51
N LEU A 404 21.75 18.78 -10.17
CA LEU A 404 21.32 17.66 -11.00
C LEU A 404 22.20 17.47 -12.24
N LYS A 405 22.80 18.53 -12.77
CA LYS A 405 23.75 18.48 -13.90
C LYS A 405 25.13 18.00 -13.51
N THR A 406 25.62 18.34 -12.32
CA THR A 406 26.95 17.91 -11.85
C THR A 406 26.98 16.44 -11.41
N GLY A 407 25.85 15.74 -11.49
CA GLY A 407 25.75 14.32 -11.16
C GLY A 407 25.80 14.05 -9.66
N HIS A 408 25.57 15.06 -8.81
CA HIS A 408 25.33 14.80 -7.40
C HIS A 408 24.10 13.89 -7.24
N ASP A 409 24.21 12.93 -6.33
CA ASP A 409 23.07 12.11 -5.98
C ASP A 409 21.93 13.00 -5.46
N VAL A 410 20.69 12.66 -5.83
CA VAL A 410 19.49 13.41 -5.45
C VAL A 410 19.37 13.51 -3.91
N ALA A 411 19.95 12.55 -3.17
CA ALA A 411 20.08 12.63 -1.71
C ALA A 411 20.91 13.83 -1.23
N THR A 412 22.05 14.11 -1.87
CA THR A 412 22.90 15.27 -1.55
C THR A 412 22.16 16.58 -1.83
N ILE A 413 21.44 16.63 -2.95
CA ILE A 413 20.61 17.79 -3.35
C ILE A 413 19.50 18.03 -2.33
N ALA A 414 18.79 16.97 -1.93
CA ALA A 414 17.74 17.05 -0.94
C ALA A 414 18.27 17.54 0.42
N GLN A 415 19.47 17.15 0.84
CA GLN A 415 20.08 17.66 2.07
C GLN A 415 20.46 19.14 1.96
N GLN A 416 21.05 19.60 0.86
CA GLN A 416 21.45 21.02 0.70
C GLN A 416 20.26 21.98 0.72
N LEU A 417 19.12 21.58 0.16
CA LEU A 417 17.87 22.35 0.27
C LEU A 417 17.34 22.51 1.71
N THR A 418 17.82 21.76 2.70
CA THR A 418 17.49 22.04 4.13
C THR A 418 18.35 23.15 4.74
N ARG A 419 19.49 23.49 4.13
CA ARG A 419 20.44 24.49 4.66
C ARG A 419 20.13 25.92 4.24
N HIS A 420 19.23 26.12 3.29
CA HIS A 420 18.64 27.42 3.01
C HIS A 420 17.35 27.57 3.83
N PRO A 421 17.38 28.15 5.05
CA PRO A 421 16.16 28.67 5.64
C PRO A 421 15.63 29.73 4.69
N ALA A 422 14.43 29.52 4.15
CA ALA A 422 13.61 30.65 3.77
C ALA A 422 13.64 31.60 4.98
N GLN A 423 14.17 32.80 4.76
CA GLN A 423 14.45 33.81 5.78
C GLN A 423 13.40 33.75 6.90
N GLU A 424 13.87 33.57 8.12
CA GLU A 424 13.07 33.64 9.34
C GLU A 424 12.40 35.02 9.42
N HIS A 425 11.24 35.15 8.79
CA HIS A 425 10.30 36.23 9.02
C HIS A 425 8.95 35.61 9.33
N ASN A 426 8.73 35.49 10.63
CA ASN A 426 7.48 35.19 11.32
C ASN A 426 6.79 33.88 10.94
N ARG A 427 6.59 33.06 11.99
CA ARG A 427 5.70 31.90 12.01
C ARG A 427 4.27 32.29 11.60
N HIS A 428 4.02 32.38 10.30
CA HIS A 428 2.73 32.20 9.67
C HIS A 428 2.98 31.46 8.36
N PRO A 429 2.15 30.47 8.01
CA PRO A 429 2.33 29.69 6.78
C PRO A 429 2.48 30.65 5.61
N ILE A 430 3.54 30.44 4.82
CA ILE A 430 3.92 31.21 3.64
C ILE A 430 2.64 31.61 2.90
N ARG A 431 2.32 32.90 2.96
CA ARG A 431 1.17 33.50 2.30
C ARG A 431 1.52 33.59 0.81
N ILE A 432 1.47 32.46 0.12
CA ILE A 432 1.52 32.40 -1.34
C ILE A 432 0.40 33.32 -1.84
N GLY A 433 0.76 34.22 -2.75
CA GLY A 433 -0.02 35.38 -3.16
C GLY A 433 -1.51 35.08 -3.31
N SER A 434 -2.33 36.01 -2.79
CA SER A 434 -3.80 35.94 -2.72
C SER A 434 -4.49 35.55 -4.02
N GLN A 435 -3.82 35.63 -5.17
CA GLN A 435 -4.37 35.27 -6.46
C GLN A 435 -4.46 33.75 -6.72
N VAL A 436 -3.59 32.91 -6.14
CA VAL A 436 -3.66 31.44 -6.38
C VAL A 436 -4.79 30.80 -5.56
N MET A 437 -5.10 31.36 -4.38
CA MET A 437 -6.19 30.90 -3.52
C MET A 437 -7.58 31.35 -4.01
N GLU A 438 -7.70 32.39 -4.84
CA GLU A 438 -8.99 32.79 -5.41
C GLU A 438 -9.50 31.81 -6.49
N VAL A 439 -8.61 31.08 -7.16
CA VAL A 439 -9.00 30.17 -8.24
C VAL A 439 -9.34 28.77 -7.73
N LEU A 440 -8.90 28.38 -6.53
CA LEU A 440 -9.10 27.03 -6.00
C LEU A 440 -10.55 26.71 -5.53
N PRO A 441 -11.30 27.61 -4.89
CA PRO A 441 -12.67 27.34 -4.46
C PRO A 441 -13.69 27.25 -5.61
N LEU A 442 -13.33 27.66 -6.83
CA LEU A 442 -14.21 27.51 -8.00
C LEU A 442 -14.49 26.03 -8.34
N LEU A 443 -13.65 25.10 -7.87
CA LEU A 443 -13.83 23.66 -8.07
C LEU A 443 -14.82 23.00 -7.09
N LEU A 444 -15.29 23.70 -6.06
CA LEU A 444 -16.16 23.15 -4.99
C LEU A 444 -17.61 23.66 -5.04
N LYS A 445 -18.13 24.07 -6.21
CA LYS A 445 -19.59 24.20 -6.37
C LYS A 445 -20.25 22.83 -6.42
N LYS A 446 -20.50 22.22 -5.26
CA LYS A 446 -21.58 21.23 -5.08
C LYS A 446 -22.78 21.92 -4.41
N PRO A 447 -24.03 21.58 -4.77
CA PRO A 447 -25.20 22.24 -4.22
C PRO A 447 -25.43 21.82 -2.77
N ARG A 448 -25.83 22.80 -1.96
CA ARG A 448 -26.26 22.65 -0.57
C ARG A 448 -27.31 21.53 -0.45
N GLN A 449 -26.97 20.43 0.22
CA GLN A 449 -27.97 19.58 0.86
C GLN A 449 -27.70 19.57 2.36
N ALA A 450 -28.71 20.04 3.09
CA ALA A 450 -28.73 20.23 4.52
C ALA A 450 -28.80 18.87 5.24
N ILE A 451 -27.80 18.56 6.06
CA ILE A 451 -27.91 17.50 7.06
C ILE A 451 -28.26 18.19 8.39
N ARG A 452 -29.55 18.13 8.74
CA ARG A 452 -30.07 18.48 10.07
C ARG A 452 -29.49 17.49 11.08
N ILE A 453 -28.58 17.96 11.93
CA ILE A 453 -28.13 17.22 13.11
C ILE A 453 -29.23 17.30 14.17
N GLY A 454 -29.92 16.18 14.39
CA GLY A 454 -30.85 16.02 15.52
C GLY A 454 -30.10 16.02 16.84
N ARG A 455 -30.41 16.99 17.71
CA ARG A 455 -30.01 16.97 19.13
C ARG A 455 -30.91 15.98 19.86
N VAL A 456 -30.36 14.82 20.24
CA VAL A 456 -30.97 13.91 21.21
C VAL A 456 -30.49 14.30 22.61
N ILE A 457 -31.42 14.90 23.35
CA ILE A 457 -31.77 14.71 24.78
C ILE A 457 -30.61 14.25 25.70
N GLY A 458 -30.10 15.20 26.50
CA GLY A 458 -29.35 14.92 27.72
C GLY A 458 -30.33 14.72 28.89
N GLY A 459 -30.35 13.51 29.44
CA GLY A 459 -31.04 13.18 30.69
C GLY A 459 -30.28 13.73 31.90
N GLY A 460 -30.98 14.53 32.71
CA GLY A 460 -30.50 14.95 34.03
C GLY A 460 -30.80 13.88 35.06
N PHE A 461 -29.76 13.35 35.70
CA PHE A 461 -29.88 12.65 36.97
C PHE A 461 -29.99 13.68 38.10
N ARG A 462 -31.09 13.64 38.85
CA ARG A 462 -31.20 14.06 40.24
C ARG A 462 -31.81 12.91 41.02
#